data_AF-A0A7S0HE48-F1
#
_entry.id   AF-A0A7S0HE48-F1
#
_cell.length_a   1.000
_cell.length_b   1.000
_cell.length_c   1.000
_cell.angle_alpha   90.00
_cell.angle_beta   90.00
_cell.angle_gamma   90.00
#
_symmetry.space_group_name_H-M   'P 1'
#
loop_
_entity.id
_entity.type
_entity.pdbx_description
1 polymer ?
#
loop_
_entity_poly.entity_id
_entity_poly.type
_entity_poly.pdbx_seq_one_letter_code
_entity_poly.pdbx_strand_id
1 'polypeptide(L)'
;GRPFVPPILQELVLNREPEKVLAFAERVAADFAFTTIIPAHFDAIVPATPEVWLDAFRPFGPTGTKYAGALPTADLAFLRAFEDTLVRAGTIRPRACNIYR
;
A
#
# COMPACT_ATOMS: atom_id res chain seq x y z
N GLY A 1 15.85 1.28 7.90
CA GLY A 1 15.02 1.62 6.73
C GLY A 1 13.64 2.06 7.21
N ARG A 2 12.84 2.70 6.36
CA ARG A 2 11.44 3.05 6.68
C ARG A 2 10.51 2.06 5.96
N PRO A 3 9.48 1.51 6.61
CA PRO A 3 8.52 0.64 5.93
C PRO A 3 7.76 1.42 4.85
N PHE A 4 7.47 0.73 3.76
CA PHE A 4 6.59 1.21 2.69
C PHE A 4 5.91 0.00 2.05
N VAL A 5 4.73 0.20 1.47
CA VAL A 5 4.09 -0.85 0.67
C VAL A 5 4.70 -0.85 -0.73
N PRO A 6 5.21 -1.97 -1.27
CA PRO A 6 5.78 -2.01 -2.61
C PRO A 6 4.81 -1.54 -3.71
N PRO A 7 5.28 -0.79 -4.73
CA PRO A 7 4.44 -0.25 -5.81
C PRO A 7 3.60 -1.31 -6.53
N ILE A 8 4.13 -2.51 -6.73
CA ILE A 8 3.38 -3.60 -7.37
C ILE A 8 2.18 -4.04 -6.52
N LEU A 9 2.31 -4.07 -5.19
CA LEU A 9 1.19 -4.37 -4.30
C LEU A 9 0.18 -3.23 -4.28
N GLN A 10 0.65 -1.98 -4.32
CA GLN A 10 -0.22 -0.80 -4.40
C GLN A 10 -1.05 -0.80 -5.69
N GLU A 11 -0.45 -1.03 -6.86
CA GLU A 11 -1.14 -0.88 -8.16
C GLU A 11 -1.86 -2.14 -8.64
N LEU A 12 -1.47 -3.36 -8.20
CA LEU A 12 -2.04 -4.60 -8.75
C LEU A 12 -2.82 -5.47 -7.75
N VAL A 13 -2.73 -5.22 -6.44
CA VAL A 13 -3.28 -6.15 -5.44
C VAL A 13 -4.15 -5.44 -4.42
N LEU A 14 -3.61 -4.45 -3.71
CA LEU A 14 -4.23 -3.84 -2.54
C LEU A 14 -5.20 -2.70 -2.91
N ASN A 15 -5.16 -2.18 -4.14
CA ASN A 15 -6.08 -1.15 -4.64
C ASN A 15 -7.50 -1.64 -4.98
N ARG A 16 -7.81 -2.94 -4.85
CA ARG A 16 -9.19 -3.45 -5.05
C ARG A 16 -10.07 -3.16 -3.84
N GLU A 17 -9.49 -3.14 -2.65
CA GLU A 17 -10.20 -2.99 -1.39
C GLU A 17 -9.39 -2.07 -0.44
N PRO A 18 -9.07 -0.83 -0.87
CA PRO A 18 -8.16 0.06 -0.14
C PRO A 18 -8.64 0.36 1.28
N GLU A 19 -9.95 0.44 1.50
CA GLU A 19 -10.55 0.63 2.82
C GLU A 19 -10.26 -0.57 3.76
N LYS A 20 -10.34 -1.80 3.26
CA LYS A 20 -9.99 -2.99 4.07
C LYS A 20 -8.51 -3.04 4.39
N VAL A 21 -7.68 -2.57 3.47
CA VAL A 21 -6.22 -2.49 3.67
C VAL A 21 -5.90 -1.47 4.75
N LEU A 22 -6.52 -0.29 4.72
CA LEU A 22 -6.39 0.72 5.78
C LEU A 22 -6.90 0.22 7.12
N ALA A 23 -8.12 -0.35 7.16
CA ALA A 23 -8.71 -0.88 8.38
C ALA A 23 -7.83 -1.97 9.03
N PHE A 24 -7.18 -2.81 8.21
CA PHE A 24 -6.19 -3.76 8.69
C PHE A 24 -4.98 -3.06 9.32
N ALA A 25 -4.41 -2.07 8.64
CA ALA A 25 -3.24 -1.33 9.14
C ALA A 25 -3.55 -0.58 10.44
N GLU A 26 -4.73 0.05 10.53
CA GLU A 26 -5.26 0.73 11.72
C GLU A 26 -5.45 -0.23 12.89
N ARG A 27 -6.06 -1.40 12.64
CA ARG A 27 -6.23 -2.42 13.67
C ARG A 27 -4.88 -2.90 14.23
N VAL A 28 -3.90 -3.18 13.36
CA VAL A 28 -2.55 -3.57 13.80
C VAL A 28 -1.90 -2.49 14.66
N ALA A 29 -2.06 -1.21 14.28
CA ALA A 29 -1.53 -0.10 15.06
C ALA A 29 -2.21 0.06 16.43
N ALA A 30 -3.51 -0.21 16.50
CA ALA A 30 -4.29 -0.11 17.74
C ALA A 30 -4.05 -1.29 18.70
N ASP A 31 -3.94 -2.50 18.17
CA ASP A 31 -3.85 -3.73 18.97
C ASP A 31 -2.45 -3.96 19.55
N PHE A 32 -1.40 -3.34 18.97
CA PHE A 32 -0.01 -3.61 19.32
C PHE A 32 0.80 -2.34 19.57
N ALA A 33 1.34 -2.20 20.79
CA ALA A 33 2.30 -1.16 21.15
C ALA A 33 3.75 -1.57 20.80
N PHE A 34 4.03 -1.81 19.52
CA PHE A 34 5.34 -2.29 19.07
C PHE A 34 6.35 -1.15 18.84
N THR A 35 7.64 -1.49 18.89
CA THR A 35 8.74 -0.57 18.54
C THR A 35 9.61 -1.08 17.39
N THR A 36 9.31 -2.28 16.91
CA THR A 36 10.11 -3.01 15.92
C THR A 36 9.22 -3.91 15.08
N ILE A 37 9.46 -3.94 13.77
CA ILE A 37 8.85 -4.87 12.82
C ILE A 37 9.89 -5.92 12.42
N ILE A 38 9.48 -7.19 12.50
CA ILE A 38 10.27 -8.35 12.06
C ILE A 38 9.62 -8.90 10.79
N PRO A 39 10.17 -8.62 9.59
CA PRO A 39 9.59 -9.10 8.34
C PRO A 39 9.84 -10.59 8.13
N ALA A 40 8.91 -11.26 7.43
CA ALA A 40 8.97 -12.71 7.20
C ALA A 40 10.02 -13.15 6.15
N HIS A 41 10.47 -12.23 5.29
CA HIS A 41 11.29 -12.54 4.10
C HIS A 41 12.49 -11.61 3.91
N PHE A 42 12.74 -10.70 4.85
CA PHE A 42 13.88 -9.79 4.77
C PHE A 42 14.70 -9.90 6.05
N ASP A 43 16.03 -9.96 5.92
CA ASP A 43 16.95 -10.18 7.04
C ASP A 43 17.11 -8.94 7.95
N ALA A 44 16.43 -7.84 7.65
CA ALA A 44 16.56 -6.57 8.37
C ALA A 44 15.40 -6.36 9.35
N ILE A 45 15.74 -6.37 10.64
CA ILE A 45 14.88 -5.83 11.70
C ILE A 45 14.66 -4.34 11.43
N VAL A 46 13.40 -3.88 11.46
CA VAL A 46 13.05 -2.49 11.17
C VAL A 46 12.54 -1.80 12.43
N PRO A 47 13.30 -0.86 13.02
CA PRO A 47 12.79 0.00 14.08
C PRO A 47 11.64 0.86 13.52
N ALA A 48 10.43 0.66 14.04
CA ALA A 48 9.23 1.33 13.59
C ALA A 48 8.17 1.30 14.69
N THR A 49 7.48 2.41 14.88
CA THR A 49 6.33 2.54 15.78
C THR A 49 5.03 2.34 15.00
N PRO A 50 3.86 2.21 15.66
CA PRO A 50 2.56 2.16 15.01
C PRO A 50 2.31 3.32 14.05
N GLU A 51 2.77 4.53 14.39
CA GLU A 51 2.62 5.72 13.54
C GLU A 51 3.46 5.59 12.25
N VAL A 52 4.70 5.11 12.38
CA VAL A 52 5.58 4.87 11.22
C VAL A 52 5.04 3.75 10.33
N TRP A 53 4.39 2.74 10.92
CA TRP A 53 3.67 1.69 10.20
C TRP A 53 2.50 2.27 9.40
N LEU A 54 1.62 3.05 10.02
CA LEU A 54 0.45 3.66 9.35
C LEU A 54 0.87 4.58 8.20
N ASP A 55 1.98 5.28 8.34
CA ASP A 55 2.54 6.12 7.28
C ASP A 55 2.82 5.34 5.98
N ALA A 56 3.19 4.06 6.07
CA ALA A 56 3.42 3.21 4.91
C ALA A 56 2.14 2.95 4.09
N PHE A 57 0.97 3.08 4.71
CA PHE A 57 -0.35 2.81 4.12
C PHE A 57 -1.09 4.08 3.65
N ARG A 58 -0.51 5.28 3.83
CA ARG A 58 -1.07 6.54 3.30
C ARG A 58 -1.51 6.53 1.83
N PRO A 59 -0.87 5.79 0.89
CA PRO A 59 -1.34 5.73 -0.50
C PRO A 59 -2.78 5.24 -0.69
N PHE A 60 -3.30 4.46 0.26
CA PHE A 60 -4.66 3.93 0.20
C PHE A 60 -5.70 4.89 0.81
N GLY A 61 -5.25 5.94 1.51
CA GLY A 61 -6.09 6.95 2.16
C GLY A 61 -6.79 7.91 1.19
N PRO A 62 -7.79 8.68 1.68
CA PRO A 62 -8.62 9.57 0.86
C PRO A 62 -7.81 10.67 0.16
N THR A 63 -6.72 11.13 0.78
CA THR A 63 -5.85 12.14 0.16
C THR A 63 -4.87 11.56 -0.86
N GLY A 64 -4.74 10.23 -0.95
CA GLY A 64 -3.79 9.53 -1.81
C GLY A 64 -2.36 10.07 -1.70
N THR A 65 -2.01 10.64 -0.53
CA THR A 65 -0.81 11.45 -0.39
C THR A 65 0.42 10.60 -0.63
N LYS A 66 1.26 11.08 -1.56
CA LYS A 66 2.58 10.53 -1.82
C LYS A 66 3.40 10.69 -0.54
N TYR A 67 3.61 9.60 0.20
CA TYR A 67 4.59 9.59 1.29
C TYR A 67 5.99 9.88 0.73
N ALA A 68 6.92 10.32 1.58
CA ALA A 68 8.32 10.48 1.19
C ALA A 68 8.88 9.12 0.73
N GLY A 69 8.97 8.92 -0.59
CA GLY A 69 9.30 7.62 -1.20
C GLY A 69 8.28 7.11 -2.24
N ALA A 70 7.16 7.80 -2.44
CA ALA A 70 6.25 7.47 -3.54
C ALA A 70 6.97 7.66 -4.89
N LEU A 71 6.95 6.63 -5.72
CA LEU A 71 7.60 6.67 -7.01
C LEU A 71 6.97 7.75 -7.92
N PRO A 72 7.78 8.36 -8.82
CA PRO A 72 7.28 9.16 -9.92
C PRO A 72 6.14 8.46 -10.66
N THR A 73 5.16 9.23 -11.13
CA THR A 73 4.02 8.66 -11.86
C THR A 73 4.47 7.93 -13.14
N ALA A 74 5.56 8.39 -13.76
CA ALA A 74 6.17 7.74 -14.92
C ALA A 74 6.63 6.31 -14.61
N ASP A 75 7.21 6.09 -13.43
CA ASP A 75 7.71 4.77 -13.00
C ASP A 75 6.56 3.79 -12.72
N LEU A 76 5.35 4.29 -12.51
CA LEU A 76 4.12 3.49 -12.30
C LEU A 76 3.38 3.20 -13.61
N ALA A 77 3.78 3.82 -14.74
CA ALA A 77 3.03 3.74 -16.00
C ALA A 77 2.91 2.30 -16.50
N PHE A 78 4.00 1.53 -16.44
CA PHE A 78 3.98 0.12 -16.81
C PHE A 78 3.01 -0.69 -15.95
N LEU A 79 3.06 -0.52 -14.62
CA LEU A 79 2.18 -1.26 -13.70
C LEU A 79 0.70 -0.98 -13.97
N ARG A 80 0.34 0.27 -14.31
CA ARG A 80 -1.03 0.64 -14.64
C ARG A 80 -1.48 0.08 -15.99
N ALA A 81 -0.65 0.17 -17.02
CA ALA A 81 -0.96 -0.42 -18.32
C ALA A 81 -1.10 -1.95 -18.23
N PHE A 82 -0.28 -2.58 -17.38
CA PHE A 82 -0.38 -4.01 -17.09
C PHE A 82 -1.67 -4.33 -16.31
N GLU A 83 -2.04 -3.54 -15.32
CA GLU A 83 -3.33 -3.66 -14.63
C GLU A 83 -4.49 -3.61 -15.63
N ASP A 84 -4.52 -2.60 -16.50
CA ASP A 84 -5.59 -2.45 -17.49
C ASP A 84 -5.71 -3.68 -18.39
N THR A 85 -4.58 -4.30 -18.74
CA THR A 85 -4.53 -5.52 -19.53
C THR A 85 -5.15 -6.70 -18.79
N LEU A 86 -4.81 -6.88 -17.52
CA LEU A 86 -5.35 -7.93 -16.66
C LEU A 86 -6.85 -7.73 -16.38
N VAL A 87 -7.32 -6.48 -16.25
CA VAL A 87 -8.76 -6.16 -16.11
C VAL A 87 -9.50 -6.50 -17.41
N ARG A 88 -8.98 -6.10 -18.57
CA ARG A 88 -9.60 -6.43 -19.87
C ARG A 88 -9.65 -7.94 -20.13
N ALA A 89 -8.64 -8.67 -19.66
CA ALA A 89 -8.62 -10.13 -19.74
C ALA A 89 -9.56 -10.82 -18.73
N GLY A 90 -10.20 -10.09 -17.83
CA GLY A 90 -11.07 -10.63 -16.79
C GLY A 90 -10.33 -11.41 -15.69
N THR A 91 -8.99 -11.31 -15.62
CA THR A 91 -8.16 -12.04 -14.65
C THR A 91 -8.25 -11.43 -13.25
N ILE A 92 -8.45 -10.12 -13.18
CA ILE A 92 -8.55 -9.34 -11.93
C ILE A 92 -9.79 -8.43 -11.98
N ARG A 93 -10.27 -8.04 -10.80
CA ARG A 93 -11.31 -7.00 -10.68
C ARG A 93 -10.70 -5.61 -10.92
N PRO A 94 -11.48 -4.64 -11.46
CA PRO A 94 -11.05 -3.25 -11.54
C PRO A 94 -10.62 -2.69 -10.18
N ARG A 95 -9.73 -1.70 -10.19
CA ARG A 95 -9.42 -0.87 -9.01
C ARG A 95 -10.70 -0.30 -8.41
N ALA A 96 -10.77 -0.22 -7.07
CA ALA A 96 -11.90 0.42 -6.41
C ALA A 96 -11.98 1.89 -6.86
N CYS A 97 -13.20 2.34 -7.21
CA CYS A 97 -13.43 3.76 -7.44
C CYS A 97 -13.25 4.48 -6.11
N ASN A 98 -12.25 5.35 -6.02
CA ASN A 98 -12.10 6.19 -4.85
C ASN A 98 -13.19 7.26 -4.93
N ILE A 99 -14.27 7.11 -4.15
CA ILE A 99 -15.41 8.04 -4.14
C ILE A 99 -15.04 9.45 -3.65
N TYR A 100 -13.77 9.66 -3.26
CA TYR A 100 -13.21 10.94 -2.83
C TYR A 100 -12.32 11.63 -3.87
N ARG A 101 -12.33 11.17 -5.14
CA ARG A 101 -11.66 11.85 -6.26
C ARG A 101 -12.60 12.62 -7.16
#